data_AF-A0A0B8NXR7-F1
#
_entry.id   AF-A0A0B8NXR7-F1
#
_cell.length_a   1.000
_cell.length_b   1.000
_cell.length_c   1.000
_cell.angle_alpha   90.00
_cell.angle_beta   90.00
_cell.angle_gamma   90.00
#
_symmetry.space_group_name_H-M   'P 1'
#
loop_
_entity.id
_entity.type
_entity.pdbx_description
1 polymer ?
#
loop_
_entity_poly.entity_id
_entity_poly.type
_entity_poly.pdbx_seq_one_letter_code
_entity_poly.pdbx_strand_id
1 'polypeptide(L)'
;MPGNSGQLQVFLDDAIQTEEPIQESAWLDSRLEQNTRSGQVWVFDPDSSRVSRRHVSVNMVSGSISGVHNGEWIVESGVNQLVDNQIVRPWVRERGI
;
A
#
# COMPACT_ATOMS: atom_id res chain seq x y z
N MET A 1 39.49 2.67 -36.26
CA MET A 1 38.26 1.90 -36.00
C MET A 1 37.83 2.17 -34.56
N PRO A 2 36.53 2.31 -34.27
CA PRO A 2 36.03 3.21 -33.23
C PRO A 2 36.16 2.62 -31.82
N GLY A 3 36.70 3.43 -30.90
CA GLY A 3 36.59 3.20 -29.46
C GLY A 3 35.19 3.60 -29.01
N ASN A 4 34.32 2.60 -28.81
CA ASN A 4 33.01 2.81 -28.23
C ASN A 4 33.16 3.06 -26.72
N SER A 5 33.35 4.32 -26.33
CA SER A 5 33.10 4.74 -24.96
C SER A 5 31.60 4.81 -24.74
N GLY A 6 31.01 3.71 -24.25
CA GLY A 6 29.63 3.69 -23.80
C GLY A 6 29.50 4.55 -22.54
N GLN A 7 28.58 5.52 -22.55
CA GLN A 7 28.19 6.21 -21.33
C GLN A 7 27.47 5.21 -20.42
N LEU A 8 28.11 4.85 -19.31
CA LEU A 8 27.46 4.19 -18.18
C LEU A 8 26.67 5.27 -17.43
N GLN A 9 25.38 5.39 -17.76
CA GLN A 9 24.46 6.13 -16.91
C GLN A 9 24.11 5.19 -15.74
N VAL A 10 24.91 5.27 -14.68
CA VAL A 10 24.63 4.57 -13.44
C VAL A 10 23.46 5.30 -12.78
N PHE A 11 22.28 4.69 -12.78
CA PHE A 11 21.18 5.10 -11.92
C PHE A 11 21.57 4.74 -10.47
N LEU A 12 22.34 5.60 -9.81
CA LEU A 12 22.42 5.62 -8.35
C LEU A 12 21.27 6.47 -7.83
N ASP A 13 20.07 5.90 -7.85
CA ASP A 13 19.01 6.33 -6.94
C ASP A 13 18.90 5.28 -5.83
N ASP A 14 19.99 5.15 -5.07
CA ASP A 14 20.04 4.50 -3.77
C ASP A 14 19.49 5.47 -2.70
N ALA A 15 18.29 5.99 -2.96
CA ALA A 15 17.62 6.96 -2.11
C ALA A 15 16.28 6.39 -1.68
N ILE A 16 16.36 5.53 -0.66
CA ILE A 16 15.26 5.06 0.19
C ILE A 16 14.20 4.27 -0.59
N GLN A 17 14.27 2.95 -0.48
CA GLN A 17 13.05 2.14 -0.44
C GLN A 17 12.23 2.66 0.74
N THR A 18 11.53 3.79 0.57
CA THR A 18 10.47 4.16 1.50
C THR A 18 9.42 3.12 1.17
N GLU A 19 9.48 1.98 1.85
CA GLU A 19 8.41 0.99 1.87
C GLU A 19 7.17 1.81 2.18
N GLU A 20 6.41 2.13 1.12
CA GLU A 20 5.21 2.91 1.27
C GLU A 20 4.34 2.08 2.22
N PRO A 21 3.99 2.62 3.41
CA PRO A 21 3.46 1.77 4.47
C PRO A 21 2.11 1.15 4.12
N ILE A 22 1.49 1.63 3.03
CA ILE A 22 0.30 1.05 2.42
C ILE A 22 0.57 0.98 0.91
N GLN A 23 0.43 -0.22 0.32
CA GLN A 23 0.60 -0.42 -1.12
C GLN A 23 -0.40 0.41 -1.95
N GLU A 24 0.00 0.85 -3.14
CA GLU A 24 -0.86 1.63 -4.03
C GLU A 24 -2.16 0.90 -4.39
N SER A 25 -2.11 -0.44 -4.53
CA SER A 25 -3.27 -1.27 -4.86
C SER A 25 -4.31 -1.40 -3.73
N ALA A 26 -3.96 -1.03 -2.51
CA ALA A 26 -4.87 -1.06 -1.35
C ALA A 26 -5.84 0.14 -1.33
N TRP A 27 -5.52 1.21 -2.05
CA TRP A 27 -6.33 2.42 -2.11
C TRP A 27 -7.48 2.27 -3.10
N LEU A 28 -8.69 2.54 -2.63
CA LEU A 28 -9.89 2.71 -3.48
C LEU A 28 -9.88 4.06 -4.21
N ASP A 29 -9.50 5.08 -3.47
CA ASP A 29 -9.29 6.45 -3.90
C ASP A 29 -8.11 6.95 -3.07
N SER A 30 -7.14 7.59 -3.70
CA SER A 30 -6.05 8.25 -2.99
C SER A 30 -5.75 9.61 -3.61
N ARG A 31 -5.35 10.55 -2.76
CA ARG A 31 -4.92 11.89 -3.12
C ARG A 31 -3.62 12.16 -2.41
N LEU A 32 -2.68 12.77 -3.11
CA LEU A 32 -1.40 13.18 -2.55
C LEU A 32 -1.38 14.70 -2.39
N GLU A 33 -1.35 15.16 -1.15
CA GLU A 33 -1.31 16.59 -0.81
C GLU A 33 -0.14 16.86 0.13
N GLN A 34 0.80 17.72 -0.27
CA GLN A 34 1.90 18.20 0.57
C GLN A 34 2.65 17.07 1.33
N ASN A 35 2.97 15.97 0.64
CA ASN A 35 3.58 14.76 1.17
C ASN A 35 2.70 13.90 2.10
N THR A 36 1.39 14.11 2.09
CA THR A 36 0.43 13.23 2.76
C THR A 36 -0.45 12.56 1.71
N ARG A 37 -0.41 11.23 1.65
CA ARG A 37 -1.31 10.41 0.83
C ARG A 37 -2.53 10.06 1.66
N SER A 38 -3.69 10.62 1.32
CA SER A 38 -4.97 10.35 2.01
C SER A 38 -5.97 9.71 1.07
N GLY A 39 -6.89 8.92 1.60
CA GLY A 39 -7.74 8.11 0.74
C GLY A 39 -8.61 7.10 1.48
N GLN A 40 -9.30 6.26 0.74
CA GLN A 40 -10.13 5.18 1.30
C GLN A 40 -9.45 3.84 1.08
N VAL A 41 -9.44 3.00 2.12
CA VAL A 41 -8.96 1.61 2.04
C VAL A 41 -9.99 0.67 2.65
N TRP A 42 -9.86 -0.62 2.36
CA TRP A 42 -10.61 -1.66 3.03
C TRP A 42 -9.83 -2.18 4.24
N VAL A 43 -10.44 -2.09 5.41
CA VAL A 43 -9.92 -2.68 6.65
C VAL A 43 -10.67 -3.97 6.93
N PHE A 44 -9.92 -5.05 7.09
CA PHE A 44 -10.43 -6.36 7.48
C PHE A 44 -10.52 -6.47 9.00
N ASP A 45 -11.70 -6.86 9.47
CA ASP A 45 -11.99 -7.21 10.84
C ASP A 45 -11.87 -8.74 11.01
N PRO A 46 -10.87 -9.24 11.76
CA PRO A 46 -10.69 -10.67 11.99
C PRO A 46 -11.77 -11.29 12.88
N ASP A 47 -12.41 -10.52 13.78
CA ASP A 47 -13.44 -11.04 14.68
C ASP A 47 -14.72 -11.36 13.90
N SER A 48 -15.07 -10.53 12.92
CA SER A 48 -16.27 -10.71 12.10
C SER A 48 -15.99 -11.30 10.71
N SER A 49 -14.72 -11.44 10.32
CA SER A 49 -14.27 -11.80 8.97
C SER A 49 -14.84 -10.88 7.86
N ARG A 50 -15.03 -9.60 8.17
CA ARG A 50 -15.65 -8.62 7.26
C ARG A 50 -14.71 -7.50 6.89
N VAL A 51 -15.01 -6.83 5.79
CA VAL A 51 -14.32 -5.59 5.39
C VAL A 51 -15.18 -4.36 5.59
N SER A 52 -14.55 -3.27 5.98
CA SER A 52 -15.17 -1.95 6.11
C SER A 52 -14.32 -0.89 5.44
N ARG A 53 -14.96 0.12 4.84
CA ARG A 53 -14.20 1.27 4.28
C ARG A 53 -13.75 2.17 5.40
N ARG A 54 -12.50 2.60 5.33
CA ARG A 54 -11.96 3.58 6.27
C ARG A 54 -11.11 4.61 5.54
N HIS A 55 -11.27 5.87 5.97
CA HIS A 55 -10.41 6.94 5.52
C HIS A 55 -9.06 6.82 6.23
N VAL A 56 -7.99 6.76 5.45
CA VAL A 56 -6.62 6.62 5.93
C VAL A 56 -5.78 7.73 5.35
N SER A 57 -4.80 8.20 6.13
CA SER A 57 -3.84 9.20 5.71
C SER A 57 -2.44 8.76 6.12
N VAL A 58 -1.52 8.76 5.17
CA VAL A 58 -0.12 8.39 5.32
C VAL A 58 0.72 9.63 5.07
N ASN A 59 1.50 10.03 6.05
CA ASN A 59 2.54 11.04 5.86
C ASN A 59 3.76 10.35 5.23
N MET A 60 4.11 10.70 4.00
CA MET A 60 5.22 10.11 3.24
C MET A 60 6.59 10.56 3.75
N VAL A 61 6.66 11.61 4.57
CA VAL A 61 7.90 12.10 5.18
C VAL A 61 8.19 11.38 6.49
N SER A 62 7.18 11.27 7.36
CA SER A 62 7.33 10.64 8.68
C SER A 62 6.96 9.16 8.72
N GLY A 63 6.34 8.63 7.65
CA GLY A 63 5.75 7.29 7.61
C GLY A 63 4.52 7.13 8.52
N SER A 64 4.02 8.22 9.12
CA SER A 64 2.93 8.15 10.09
C SER A 64 1.61 7.86 9.40
N ILE A 65 0.92 6.80 9.86
CA ILE A 65 -0.39 6.40 9.36
C ILE A 65 -1.46 6.85 10.35
N SER A 66 -2.52 7.46 9.85
CA SER A 66 -3.70 7.87 10.60
C SER A 66 -4.95 7.22 10.00
N GLY A 67 -5.92 6.86 10.86
CA GLY A 67 -7.16 6.23 10.41
C GLY A 67 -7.13 4.70 10.38
N VAL A 68 -6.01 4.07 10.73
CA VAL A 68 -5.90 2.64 11.06
C VAL A 68 -5.04 2.46 12.30
N HIS A 69 -5.30 1.40 13.05
CA HIS A 69 -4.52 1.02 14.22
C HIS A 69 -3.42 0.03 13.84
N ASN A 70 -2.36 0.01 14.63
CA ASN A 70 -1.30 -0.98 14.44
C ASN A 70 -1.86 -2.39 14.67
N GLY A 71 -1.57 -3.31 13.74
CA GLY A 71 -2.10 -4.67 13.76
C GLY A 71 -3.45 -4.84 13.05
N GLU A 72 -4.09 -3.77 12.57
CA GLU A 72 -5.23 -3.91 11.64
C GLU A 72 -4.76 -4.39 10.27
N TRP A 73 -5.60 -5.17 9.60
CA TRP A 73 -5.28 -5.77 8.32
C TRP A 73 -5.93 -4.95 7.21
N ILE A 74 -5.14 -4.52 6.24
CA ILE A 74 -5.62 -3.77 5.08
C ILE A 74 -5.71 -4.72 3.88
N VAL A 75 -6.77 -4.61 3.11
CA VAL A 75 -6.90 -5.41 1.89
C VAL A 75 -6.13 -4.75 0.74
N GLU A 76 -5.16 -5.46 0.18
CA GLU A 76 -4.32 -4.95 -0.91
C GLU A 76 -4.76 -5.44 -2.30
N SER A 77 -5.65 -6.43 -2.37
CA SER A 77 -6.05 -7.09 -3.61
C SER A 77 -7.57 -7.22 -3.71
N GLY A 78 -8.10 -7.02 -4.92
CA GLY A 78 -9.54 -7.12 -5.16
C GLY A 78 -10.36 -5.95 -4.59
N VAL A 79 -9.72 -4.84 -4.19
CA VAL A 79 -10.36 -3.69 -3.54
C VAL A 79 -11.55 -3.13 -4.32
N ASN A 80 -11.49 -3.15 -5.66
CA ASN A 80 -12.55 -2.64 -6.54
C ASN A 80 -13.81 -3.53 -6.60
N GLN A 81 -13.72 -4.78 -6.15
CA GLN A 81 -14.83 -5.74 -6.16
C GLN A 81 -15.50 -5.91 -4.79
N LEU A 82 -14.86 -5.38 -3.74
CA LEU A 82 -15.36 -5.45 -2.39
C LEU A 82 -16.51 -4.46 -2.15
N VAL A 83 -17.41 -4.83 -1.27
CA VAL A 83 -18.50 -3.97 -0.78
C VAL A 83 -18.50 -3.93 0.74
N ASP A 84 -19.17 -2.93 1.30
CA ASP A 84 -19.18 -2.71 2.74
C ASP A 84 -19.81 -3.89 3.48
N ASN A 85 -19.21 -4.28 4.61
CA ASN A 85 -19.56 -5.45 5.40
C ASN A 85 -19.48 -6.79 4.65
N GLN A 86 -18.80 -6.86 3.50
CA GLN A 86 -18.62 -8.14 2.80
C GLN A 86 -17.76 -9.09 3.63
N ILE A 87 -18.20 -10.35 3.72
CA ILE A 87 -17.39 -11.41 4.33
C ILE A 87 -16.29 -11.76 3.33
N VAL A 88 -15.04 -11.69 3.77
CA VAL A 88 -13.87 -12.04 2.95
C VAL A 88 -13.06 -13.11 3.66
N ARG A 89 -12.34 -13.93 2.88
CA ARG A 89 -11.36 -14.87 3.44
C ARG A 89 -9.97 -14.36 3.10
N PRO A 90 -9.12 -14.05 4.09
CA PRO A 90 -7.75 -13.63 3.82
C PRO A 90 -7.01 -14.79 3.14
N TRP A 91 -6.42 -14.50 1.98
CA TRP A 91 -5.50 -15.42 1.33
C TRP A 91 -4.10 -15.20 1.89
N VAL A 92 -3.78 -15.93 2.96
CA VAL A 92 -2.40 -16.01 3.42
C VAL A 92 -1.71 -17.00 2.49
N ARG A 93 -0.82 -16.52 1.61
CA ARG A 93 0.11 -17.43 0.93
C ARG A 93 1.01 -18.02 2.03
N GLU A 94 0.67 -19.21 2.51
CA GLU A 94 1.65 -20.07 3.15
C GLU A 94 2.79 -20.20 2.15
N ARG A 95 3.99 -19.76 2.52
CA ARG A 95 5.17 -19.91 1.69
C ARG A 95 5.39 -21.42 1.51
N GLY A 96 4.85 -21.95 0.42
CA GLY A 96 5.09 -23.31 -0.02
C GLY A 96 6.59 -23.48 -0.28
N ILE A 97 7.14 -24.46 0.42
CA ILE A 97 8.48 -25.07 0.39
C ILE A 97 9.17 -24.98 -0.97
#